data_AF-A0A9D4G5F5-F1
#
_entry.id   AF-A0A9D4G5F5-F1
#
_cell.length_a   1.000
_cell.length_b   1.000
_cell.length_c   1.000
_cell.angle_alpha   90.00
_cell.angle_beta   90.00
_cell.angle_gamma   90.00
#
_symmetry.space_group_name_H-M   'P 1'
#
loop_
_entity.id
_entity.type
_entity.pdbx_description
1 polymer ?
#
loop_
_entity_poly.entity_id
_entity_poly.type
_entity_poly.pdbx_seq_one_letter_code
_entity_poly.pdbx_strand_id
1 'polypeptide(L)' 'MNDEQCDFQDDCTQDEHYLGNFSDIEHSIYTGSAKPVKPRIRSTPACLAGEKVHLKRILDAGVVTESTSEWA' A
#
# COMPACT_ATOMS: atom_id res chain seq x y z
N MET A 1 0.43 -0.39 -37.00
CA MET A 1 1.35 -1.45 -37.48
C MET A 1 2.63 -1.32 -36.68
N ASN A 2 2.89 -2.09 -35.62
CA ASN A 2 2.21 -3.26 -35.11
C ASN A 2 2.07 -3.09 -33.59
N ASP A 3 0.84 -3.15 -33.12
CA ASP A 3 0.54 -3.43 -31.72
C ASP A 3 0.97 -4.87 -31.48
N GLU A 4 2.15 -5.04 -30.87
CA GLU A 4 2.57 -6.32 -30.30
C GLU A 4 1.67 -6.56 -29.09
N GLN A 5 0.46 -7.03 -29.38
CA GLN A 5 -0.55 -7.37 -28.39
C GLN A 5 0.06 -8.41 -27.46
N CYS A 6 0.10 -8.06 -26.18
CA CYS A 6 0.40 -8.98 -25.10
C CYS A 6 -0.50 -10.22 -25.21
N ASP A 7 0.09 -11.33 -25.65
CA ASP A 7 -0.54 -12.66 -25.66
C ASP A 7 -0.78 -13.22 -24.24
N PHE A 8 -0.42 -12.46 -23.20
CA PHE A 8 -0.66 -12.79 -21.79
C PHE A 8 -1.69 -11.83 -21.20
N GLN A 9 -2.94 -12.29 -21.17
CA GLN A 9 -4.11 -11.51 -20.74
C GLN A 9 -4.10 -11.14 -19.25
N ASP A 10 -3.22 -11.76 -18.44
CA ASP A 10 -3.13 -11.58 -16.98
C ASP A 10 -2.00 -10.62 -16.52
N ASP A 11 -1.04 -10.25 -17.39
CA ASP A 11 0.21 -9.61 -16.95
C ASP A 11 0.27 -8.08 -17.15
N CYS A 12 -0.72 -7.50 -17.80
CA CYS A 12 -0.76 -6.07 -18.08
C CYS A 12 -2.03 -5.46 -17.51
N THR A 13 -1.95 -4.99 -16.27
CA THR A 13 -3.00 -4.18 -15.69
C THR A 13 -3.16 -2.88 -16.45
N GLN A 14 -4.23 -2.81 -17.24
CA GLN A 14 -4.65 -1.59 -17.94
C GLN A 14 -5.10 -0.50 -16.96
N ASP A 15 -5.40 -0.90 -15.72
CA ASP A 15 -5.75 -0.02 -14.62
C ASP A 15 -4.49 0.31 -13.81
N GLU A 16 -4.12 1.59 -13.78
CA GLU A 16 -3.04 2.14 -12.95
C GLU A 16 -3.26 1.90 -11.44
N HIS A 17 -4.46 1.47 -11.04
CA HIS A 17 -4.83 1.24 -9.65
C HIS A 17 -4.88 -0.23 -9.24
N TYR A 18 -4.62 -1.17 -10.15
CA TYR A 18 -4.57 -2.59 -9.79
C TYR A 18 -3.22 -2.95 -9.18
N LEU A 19 -3.24 -3.35 -7.91
CA LEU A 19 -2.04 -3.63 -7.10
C LEU A 19 -1.64 -5.12 -7.08
N GLY A 20 -2.42 -6.00 -7.70
CA GLY A 20 -2.21 -7.45 -7.61
C GLY A 20 -2.69 -8.05 -6.29
N ASN A 21 -2.72 -9.38 -6.22
CA ASN A 21 -3.24 -10.15 -5.07
C ASN A 21 -2.33 -11.33 -4.66
N PHE A 22 -1.04 -11.26 -5.02
CA PHE A 22 -0.08 -12.31 -4.67
C PHE A 22 0.15 -12.35 -3.15
N SER A 23 -0.14 -13.49 -2.53
CA SER A 23 -0.13 -13.68 -1.07
C SER A 23 0.70 -14.88 -0.60
N ASP A 24 1.40 -15.57 -1.50
CA ASP A 24 2.14 -16.79 -1.17
C ASP A 24 3.48 -16.52 -0.46
N ILE A 25 3.93 -15.27 -0.39
CA ILE A 25 5.18 -14.88 0.27
C ILE A 25 4.91 -13.85 1.36
N GLU A 26 5.32 -14.19 2.58
CA GLU A 26 5.32 -13.28 3.72
C GLU A 26 6.77 -12.84 4.03
N HIS A 27 7.01 -11.53 4.08
CA HIS A 27 8.32 -10.97 4.41
C HIS A 27 8.40 -10.59 5.90
N SER A 28 9.48 -10.99 6.57
CA SER A 28 9.78 -10.55 7.94
C SER A 28 10.84 -9.45 7.93
N ILE A 29 10.68 -8.46 8.81
CA ILE A 29 11.64 -7.37 9.01
C ILE A 29 12.40 -7.64 10.31
N TYR A 30 13.71 -7.86 10.23
CA TYR A 30 14.56 -8.05 11.41
C TYR A 30 14.90 -6.70 12.05
N THR A 31 14.34 -6.41 13.22
CA THR A 31 14.56 -5.16 13.97
C THR A 31 15.73 -5.22 14.94
N GLY A 32 16.34 -6.38 15.16
CA GLY A 32 17.47 -6.57 16.07
C GLY A 32 17.13 -6.17 17.51
N SER A 33 17.84 -5.18 18.05
CA SER A 33 17.62 -4.63 19.40
C SER A 33 16.86 -3.29 19.41
N ALA A 34 16.35 -2.86 18.25
CA ALA A 34 15.60 -1.62 18.14
C ALA A 34 14.30 -1.71 18.96
N LYS A 35 14.07 -0.71 19.82
CA LYS A 35 12.84 -0.59 20.60
C LYS A 35 11.78 0.14 19.78
N PRO A 36 10.49 -0.19 19.94
CA PRO A 36 9.41 0.57 19.32
C PRO A 36 9.45 2.02 19.81
N VAL A 37 9.24 2.95 18.87
CA VAL A 37 9.19 4.39 19.15
C VAL A 37 7.82 4.90 18.72
N LYS A 38 7.11 5.61 19.63
CA LYS A 38 5.83 6.26 19.34
C LYS A 38 6.04 7.76 19.06
N PRO A 39 6.23 8.17 17.80
CA PRO A 39 6.34 9.58 17.49
C PRO A 39 5.01 10.30 17.77
N ARG A 40 5.09 11.54 18.26
CA ARG A 40 3.89 12.37 18.43
C ARG A 40 3.28 12.69 17.06
N ILE A 41 2.06 12.22 16.81
CA ILE A 41 1.32 12.54 15.58
C ILE A 41 1.08 14.05 15.51
N ARG A 42 1.47 14.65 14.39
CA ARG A 42 1.19 16.07 14.09
C ARG A 42 -0.12 16.19 13.33
N SER A 43 -0.74 17.36 13.43
CA SER A 43 -1.94 17.67 12.64
C SER A 43 -1.61 17.62 11.14
N THR A 44 -2.48 16.99 10.35
CA THR A 44 -2.34 16.88 8.90
C THR A 44 -2.47 18.26 8.25
N PRO A 45 -1.49 18.69 7.43
CA PRO A 45 -1.59 19.92 6.65
C PRO A 45 -2.84 19.94 5.76
N ALA A 46 -3.45 21.11 5.59
CA ALA A 46 -4.67 21.26 4.79
C ALA A 46 -4.48 20.90 3.31
N CYS A 47 -3.26 21.05 2.77
CA CYS A 47 -2.94 20.65 1.40
C CYS A 47 -3.06 19.13 1.16
N LEU A 48 -3.04 18.31 2.21
CA LEU A 48 -3.18 16.85 2.12
C LEU A 48 -4.63 16.39 2.38
N ALA A 49 -5.60 17.30 2.47
CA ALA A 49 -6.99 16.93 2.71
C ALA A 49 -7.59 16.04 1.60
N GLY A 50 -7.10 16.17 0.36
CA GLY A 50 -7.51 15.35 -0.79
C GLY A 50 -7.04 13.89 -0.73
N GLU A 51 -6.00 13.58 0.04
CA GLU A 51 -5.40 12.25 0.15
C GLU A 51 -6.34 11.21 0.80
N LYS A 52 -7.40 11.66 1.48
CA LYS A 52 -8.38 10.77 2.12
C LYS A 52 -9.02 9.79 1.13
N VAL A 53 -9.23 10.21 -0.12
CA VAL A 53 -9.80 9.35 -1.16
C VAL A 53 -8.80 8.25 -1.53
N HIS A 54 -7.53 8.58 -1.64
CA HIS A 54 -6.47 7.63 -1.94
C HIS A 54 -6.28 6.61 -0.81
N LEU A 55 -6.24 7.08 0.44
CA LEU A 55 -6.15 6.21 1.62
C LEU A 55 -7.31 5.23 1.71
N LYS A 56 -8.53 5.68 1.41
CA LYS A 56 -9.71 4.80 1.39
C LYS A 56 -9.57 3.71 0.32
N ARG A 57 -9.06 4.03 -0.86
CA ARG A 57 -8.83 3.03 -1.92
C ARG A 57 -7.81 1.96 -1.51
N ILE A 58 -6.72 2.36 -0.86
CA ILE A 58 -5.69 1.43 -0.37
C ILE A 58 -6.23 0.54 0.76
N LEU A 59 -7.09 1.11 1.62
CA LEU A 59 -7.81 0.36 2.66
C LEU A 59 -8.79 -0.66 2.03
N ASP A 60 -9.59 -0.24 1.05
CA ASP A 60 -10.55 -1.10 0.34
C ASP A 60 -9.83 -2.21 -0.46
N ALA A 61 -8.62 -1.93 -0.97
CA ALA A 61 -7.76 -2.91 -1.64
C ALA A 61 -7.11 -3.92 -0.67
N GLY A 62 -7.23 -3.74 0.65
CA GLY A 62 -6.65 -4.62 1.66
C GLY A 62 -5.13 -4.49 1.84
N VAL A 63 -4.51 -3.47 1.23
CA VAL A 63 -3.07 -3.20 1.35
C VAL A 63 -2.73 -2.60 2.72
N VAL A 64 -3.65 -1.82 3.30
CA VAL A 64 -3.54 -1.27 4.65
C VAL A 64 -4.66 -1.86 5.51
N THR A 65 -4.35 -2.16 6.76
CA THR A 65 -5.31 -2.66 7.75
C THR A 65 -5.22 -1.89 9.04
N GLU A 66 -6.35 -1.69 9.71
CA GLU A 66 -6.36 -1.09 11.05
C GLU A 66 -5.61 -2.00 12.04
N SER A 67 -4.70 -1.42 12.82
CA SER A 67 -3.92 -2.15 13.81
C SER A 67 -3.61 -1.28 15.03
N THR A 68 -3.34 -1.93 16.16
CA THR A 68 -2.83 -1.27 17.36
C THR A 68 -1.37 -1.70 17.55
N SER A 69 -0.44 -0.85 17.13
CA SER A 69 1.00 -1.15 17.17
C SER A 69 1.71 -0.36 18.26
N GLU A 70 2.81 -0.91 18.78
CA GLU A 70 3.69 -0.15 19.67
C GLU A 70 4.57 0.86 18.91
N TRP A 71 4.60 0.79 17.57
CA TRP A 71 5.46 1.59 16.70
C TRP A 71 4.86 2.94 16.25
N ALA A 72 3.65 3.30 16.68
CA ALA A 72 3.03 4.61 16.47
C ALA A 72 1.89 4.86 17.47
#